data_AF-A0A168QJB8-F1
#
_entry.id   AF-A0A168QJB8-F1
#
_cell.length_a   1.000
_cell.length_b   1.000
_cell.length_c   1.000
_cell.angle_alpha   90.00
_cell.angle_beta   90.00
_cell.angle_gamma   90.00
#
_symmetry.space_group_name_H-M   'P 1'
#
loop_
_entity.id
_entity.type
_entity.pdbx_description
1 polymer ?
#
loop_
_entity_poly.entity_id
_entity_poly.type
_entity_poly.pdbx_seq_one_letter_code
_entity_poly.pdbx_strand_id
1 'polypeptide(L)'
;MFLASLATLVLITFTLSSGKMKAEEPRTREMPDMSSSSSVSFHDGNDEHAEDDMMGIMTHCNETFRFDPAYWQSLNESGTFPDENDKNPKCFIRCVLEGTRVASLDSVFDAARAAEVFAGERGGRPMDDLETLAKNCADDRRETCKCERAYGFMKCLMEAEIETYEVYKADDS
;
A
#
# COMPACT_ATOMS: atom_id res chain seq x y z
N MET A 1 -57.31 32.21 -18.84
CA MET A 1 -57.20 32.90 -17.54
C MET A 1 -55.96 32.38 -16.84
N PHE A 2 -55.01 33.26 -16.62
CA PHE A 2 -53.75 33.02 -15.92
C PHE A 2 -54.00 32.63 -14.46
N LEU A 3 -53.09 31.86 -13.86
CA LEU A 3 -52.45 32.21 -12.58
C LEU A 3 -51.23 31.30 -12.35
N ALA A 4 -50.05 31.92 -12.44
CA ALA A 4 -48.76 31.39 -12.00
C ALA A 4 -48.60 31.65 -10.49
N SER A 5 -47.96 30.75 -9.75
CA SER A 5 -47.38 31.00 -8.42
C SER A 5 -46.64 29.76 -7.93
N LEU A 6 -45.50 29.82 -7.24
CA LEU A 6 -44.41 30.79 -7.12
C LEU A 6 -43.35 29.99 -6.34
N ALA A 7 -42.10 30.04 -6.77
CA ALA A 7 -40.97 29.37 -6.13
C ALA A 7 -40.75 29.88 -4.71
N THR A 8 -40.47 28.98 -3.76
CA THR A 8 -39.93 29.35 -2.44
C THR A 8 -38.49 28.85 -2.34
N LEU A 9 -37.56 29.80 -2.49
CA LEU A 9 -36.13 29.63 -2.32
C LEU A 9 -35.81 29.75 -0.81
N VAL A 10 -35.32 28.68 -0.18
CA VAL A 10 -34.88 28.71 1.22
C VAL A 10 -33.40 29.09 1.27
N LEU A 11 -33.11 30.32 1.73
CA LEU A 11 -31.76 30.79 2.01
C LEU A 11 -31.44 30.51 3.49
N ILE A 12 -30.51 29.60 3.76
CA ILE A 12 -29.98 29.33 5.10
C ILE A 12 -28.78 30.25 5.33
N THR A 13 -28.94 31.24 6.21
CA THR A 13 -27.86 32.11 6.67
C THR A 13 -27.15 31.47 7.88
N PHE A 14 -25.90 31.05 7.71
CA PHE A 14 -25.05 30.63 8.82
C PHE A 14 -24.46 31.86 9.52
N THR A 15 -24.75 32.01 10.81
CA THR A 15 -24.13 33.02 11.67
C THR A 15 -22.85 32.46 12.29
N LEU A 16 -21.70 33.06 11.98
CA LEU A 16 -20.42 32.75 12.62
C LEU A 16 -20.41 33.35 14.03
N SER A 17 -20.39 32.49 15.05
CA SER A 17 -20.15 32.86 16.44
C SER A 17 -18.66 32.95 16.71
N SER A 18 -18.17 34.15 17.05
CA SER A 18 -16.79 34.40 17.49
C SER A 18 -16.70 34.25 19.02
N GLY A 19 -16.20 33.12 19.50
CA GLY A 19 -15.84 32.92 20.91
C GLY A 19 -14.40 33.35 21.17
N LYS A 20 -14.21 34.34 22.06
CA LYS A 20 -12.90 34.84 22.52
C LYS A 20 -12.28 33.96 23.59
N MET A 21 -10.95 33.96 23.54
CA MET A 21 -9.94 33.20 24.30
C MET A 21 -10.04 33.32 25.82
N LYS A 22 -9.50 32.32 26.53
CA LYS A 22 -8.93 32.50 27.86
C LYS A 22 -7.53 31.88 27.89
N ALA A 23 -6.54 32.73 28.20
CA ALA A 23 -5.14 32.40 28.32
C ALA A 23 -4.84 31.80 29.71
N GLU A 24 -3.92 30.85 29.77
CA GLU A 24 -3.28 30.37 31.00
C GLU A 24 -1.75 30.42 30.80
N GLU A 25 -1.04 30.97 31.79
CA GLU A 25 0.40 31.28 31.76
C GLU A 25 1.29 30.04 32.02
N PRO A 26 2.59 30.10 31.70
CA PRO A 26 3.47 28.94 31.54
C PRO A 26 4.19 28.55 32.83
N ARG A 27 4.51 27.26 32.97
CA ARG A 27 5.52 26.77 33.92
C ARG A 27 6.59 25.97 33.20
N THR A 28 7.77 26.57 33.16
CA THR A 28 9.03 26.10 32.62
C THR A 28 9.48 24.77 33.21
N ARG A 29 10.04 23.89 32.36
CA ARG A 29 11.20 23.04 32.69
C ARG A 29 11.89 22.49 31.43
N GLU A 30 13.03 23.11 31.16
CA GLU A 30 14.32 22.54 30.71
C GLU A 30 14.37 21.69 29.43
N MET A 31 15.05 22.25 28.41
CA MET A 31 15.55 21.57 27.22
C MET A 31 16.92 20.96 27.51
N PRO A 32 17.30 19.90 26.79
CA PRO A 32 18.56 19.91 26.08
C PRO A 32 18.34 19.82 24.57
N ASP A 33 18.90 20.82 23.91
CA ASP A 33 19.19 20.89 22.48
C ASP A 33 20.14 19.76 22.10
N MET A 34 19.91 19.05 20.98
CA MET A 34 20.96 18.58 20.06
C MET A 34 20.33 18.20 18.73
N SER A 35 20.65 18.99 17.72
CA SER A 35 20.65 18.58 16.32
C SER A 35 21.27 17.19 16.15
N SER A 36 20.61 16.33 15.38
CA SER A 36 21.32 15.28 14.65
C SER A 36 20.49 14.86 13.44
N SER A 37 20.97 15.31 12.28
CA SER A 37 20.76 14.68 10.99
C SER A 37 21.02 13.18 11.17
N SER A 38 19.96 12.37 11.09
CA SER A 38 20.12 10.92 11.11
C SER A 38 20.20 10.45 9.66
N SER A 39 21.43 10.45 9.15
CA SER A 39 21.83 9.54 8.09
C SER A 39 21.45 8.12 8.51
N VAL A 40 20.56 7.48 7.77
CA VAL A 40 20.23 6.06 7.92
C VAL A 40 21.51 5.25 7.76
N SER A 41 21.98 4.67 8.85
CA SER A 41 23.05 3.68 8.87
C SER A 41 22.45 2.32 8.58
N PHE A 42 22.81 1.75 7.43
CA PHE A 42 22.59 0.34 7.14
C PHE A 42 23.48 -0.49 8.06
N HIS A 43 22.89 -1.27 8.97
CA HIS A 43 23.58 -2.36 9.65
C HIS A 43 23.25 -3.66 8.92
N ASP A 44 24.32 -4.34 8.54
CA ASP A 44 24.38 -5.64 7.87
C ASP A 44 24.46 -6.73 8.96
N GLY A 45 23.54 -7.70 8.94
CA GLY A 45 23.69 -8.96 9.67
C GLY A 45 22.45 -9.56 10.33
N ASN A 46 22.12 -10.78 9.87
CA ASN A 46 21.48 -11.91 10.58
C ASN A 46 19.95 -12.10 10.42
N ASP A 47 19.58 -13.28 9.90
CA ASP A 47 18.27 -13.71 9.39
C ASP A 47 17.08 -13.72 10.38
N GLU A 48 17.26 -13.39 11.66
CA GLU A 48 16.14 -13.17 12.60
C GLU A 48 15.45 -11.81 12.40
N HIS A 49 16.00 -10.93 11.54
CA HIS A 49 15.49 -9.59 11.30
C HIS A 49 14.58 -9.45 10.07
N ALA A 50 14.47 -10.45 9.19
CA ALA A 50 13.75 -10.29 7.92
C ALA A 50 12.22 -10.18 8.08
N GLU A 51 11.64 -11.00 8.98
CA GLU A 51 10.21 -10.93 9.29
C GLU A 51 9.85 -9.65 10.06
N ASP A 52 10.70 -9.25 10.99
CA ASP A 52 10.59 -7.99 11.73
C ASP A 52 10.72 -6.77 10.78
N ASP A 53 11.58 -6.87 9.75
CA ASP A 53 11.73 -5.84 8.71
C ASP A 53 10.45 -5.73 7.87
N MET A 54 9.85 -6.85 7.45
CA MET A 54 8.58 -6.84 6.71
C MET A 54 7.42 -6.26 7.54
N MET A 55 7.27 -6.69 8.80
CA MET A 55 6.23 -6.15 9.69
C MET A 55 6.44 -4.66 9.97
N GLY A 56 7.69 -4.23 10.12
CA GLY A 56 8.06 -2.83 10.26
C GLY A 56 7.69 -2.00 9.03
N ILE A 57 8.00 -2.50 7.83
CA ILE A 57 7.64 -1.87 6.55
C ILE A 57 6.12 -1.74 6.42
N MET A 58 5.36 -2.82 6.65
CA MET A 58 3.90 -2.78 6.54
C MET A 58 3.28 -1.80 7.54
N THR A 59 3.78 -1.78 8.78
CA THR A 59 3.33 -0.84 9.81
C THR A 59 3.58 0.59 9.37
N HIS A 60 4.80 0.90 8.92
CA HIS A 60 5.16 2.23 8.42
C HIS A 60 4.28 2.67 7.23
N CYS A 61 4.04 1.76 6.29
CA CYS A 61 3.19 2.04 5.14
C CYS A 61 1.74 2.31 5.53
N ASN A 62 1.23 1.62 6.56
CA ASN A 62 -0.14 1.77 7.03
C ASN A 62 -0.39 3.11 7.76
N GLU A 63 0.65 3.74 8.31
CA GLU A 63 0.56 5.08 8.91
C GLU A 63 0.17 6.15 7.87
N THR A 64 0.64 5.97 6.62
CA THR A 64 0.40 6.91 5.52
C THR A 64 -0.77 6.49 4.65
N PHE A 65 -0.84 5.20 4.30
CA PHE A 65 -1.85 4.63 3.41
C PHE A 65 -2.62 3.57 4.17
N ARG A 66 -3.79 3.96 4.70
CA ARG A 66 -4.63 3.02 5.46
C ARG A 66 -4.98 1.82 4.60
N PHE A 67 -4.61 0.65 5.09
CA PHE A 67 -4.82 -0.62 4.43
C PHE A 67 -5.82 -1.47 5.22
N ASP A 68 -6.93 -1.84 4.57
CA ASP A 68 -7.94 -2.74 5.15
C ASP A 68 -7.54 -4.20 4.82
N PRO A 69 -7.53 -5.12 5.82
CA PRO A 69 -7.28 -6.54 5.59
C PRO A 69 -8.11 -7.17 4.46
N ALA A 70 -9.30 -6.66 4.16
CA ALA A 70 -10.14 -7.13 3.05
C ALA A 70 -9.45 -7.01 1.68
N TYR A 71 -8.59 -6.00 1.50
CA TYR A 71 -7.80 -5.86 0.26
C TYR A 71 -6.75 -6.96 0.14
N TRP A 72 -6.14 -7.41 1.25
CA TRP A 72 -5.21 -8.55 1.27
C TRP A 72 -5.90 -9.87 0.98
N GLN A 73 -7.05 -10.09 1.60
CA GLN A 73 -7.82 -11.29 1.36
C GLN A 73 -8.21 -11.40 -0.12
N SER A 74 -8.81 -10.34 -0.68
CA SER A 74 -9.23 -10.31 -2.08
C SER A 74 -8.04 -10.48 -3.04
N LEU A 75 -6.92 -9.79 -2.77
CA LEU A 75 -5.73 -9.91 -3.62
C LEU A 75 -5.17 -11.33 -3.59
N ASN A 76 -5.15 -11.98 -2.43
CA ASN A 76 -4.69 -13.35 -2.30
C ASN A 76 -5.67 -14.35 -2.95
N GLU A 77 -6.97 -14.15 -2.85
CA GLU A 77 -7.97 -15.09 -3.37
C GLU A 77 -8.22 -14.94 -4.88
N SER A 78 -8.21 -13.71 -5.40
CA SER A 78 -8.63 -13.42 -6.77
C SER A 78 -7.60 -12.65 -7.59
N GLY A 79 -6.46 -12.27 -7.01
CA GLY A 79 -5.47 -11.41 -7.66
C GLY A 79 -5.89 -9.95 -7.80
N THR A 80 -7.04 -9.55 -7.24
CA THR A 80 -7.64 -8.22 -7.47
C THR A 80 -8.18 -7.59 -6.20
N PHE A 81 -8.24 -6.25 -6.19
CA PHE A 81 -8.89 -5.49 -5.12
C PHE A 81 -10.41 -5.41 -5.29
N PRO A 82 -11.19 -5.38 -4.17
CA PRO A 82 -12.65 -5.26 -4.22
C PRO A 82 -13.13 -3.94 -4.82
N ASP A 83 -12.40 -2.83 -4.58
CA ASP A 83 -12.57 -1.56 -5.30
C ASP A 83 -11.26 -1.16 -5.96
N GLU A 84 -11.15 -1.39 -7.27
CA GLU A 84 -10.00 -0.98 -8.07
C GLU A 84 -9.93 0.53 -8.31
N ASN A 85 -10.87 1.35 -7.83
CA ASN A 85 -10.77 2.82 -7.90
C ASN A 85 -10.12 3.42 -6.65
N ASP A 86 -10.03 2.65 -5.56
CA ASP A 86 -9.38 3.12 -4.34
C ASP A 86 -7.86 3.19 -4.53
N LYS A 87 -7.31 4.40 -4.39
CA LYS A 87 -5.88 4.66 -4.53
C LYS A 87 -5.09 4.32 -3.28
N ASN A 88 -5.69 4.38 -2.10
CA ASN A 88 -4.98 4.13 -0.84
C ASN A 88 -4.34 2.74 -0.80
N PRO A 89 -5.06 1.63 -1.05
CA PRO A 89 -4.46 0.29 -0.99
C PRO A 89 -3.41 0.11 -2.09
N LYS A 90 -3.55 0.74 -3.26
CA LYS A 90 -2.53 0.71 -4.33
C LYS A 90 -1.25 1.44 -3.92
N CYS A 91 -1.38 2.58 -3.24
CA CYS A 91 -0.22 3.30 -2.72
C CYS A 91 0.40 2.58 -1.52
N PHE A 92 -0.37 1.81 -0.75
CA PHE A 92 0.17 0.89 0.24
C PHE A 92 1.06 -0.18 -0.41
N ILE A 93 0.59 -0.85 -1.49
CA ILE A 93 1.44 -1.77 -2.28
C ILE A 93 2.76 -1.11 -2.67
N ARG A 94 2.68 0.10 -3.25
CA ARG A 94 3.86 0.85 -3.65
C ARG A 94 4.83 1.04 -2.49
N CYS A 95 4.33 1.50 -1.35
CA CYS A 95 5.16 1.73 -0.17
C CYS A 95 5.86 0.44 0.28
N VAL A 96 5.15 -0.68 0.34
CA VAL A 96 5.73 -1.98 0.72
C VAL A 96 6.80 -2.41 -0.28
N LEU A 97 6.53 -2.34 -1.58
CA LEU A 97 7.51 -2.70 -2.61
C LEU A 97 8.75 -1.80 -2.60
N GLU A 98 8.59 -0.51 -2.30
CA GLU A 98 9.73 0.41 -2.13
C GLU A 98 10.52 0.09 -0.85
N GLY A 99 9.84 -0.21 0.26
CA GLY A 99 10.46 -0.58 1.54
C GLY A 99 11.28 -1.87 1.45
N THR A 100 10.78 -2.87 0.72
CA THR A 100 11.47 -4.16 0.50
C THR A 100 12.51 -4.11 -0.61
N ARG A 101 12.59 -2.98 -1.33
CA ARG A 101 13.44 -2.75 -2.52
C ARG A 101 13.07 -3.60 -3.73
N VAL A 102 11.88 -4.21 -3.74
CA VAL A 102 11.33 -4.84 -4.95
C VAL A 102 11.03 -3.78 -6.01
N ALA A 103 10.66 -2.57 -5.60
CA ALA A 103 10.50 -1.43 -6.49
C ALA A 103 11.45 -0.30 -6.09
N SER A 104 12.04 0.35 -7.10
CA SER A 104 12.66 1.67 -6.91
C SER A 104 11.60 2.76 -6.77
N LEU A 105 12.04 3.95 -6.31
CA LEU A 105 11.19 5.14 -6.26
C LEU A 105 10.59 5.53 -7.63
N ASP A 106 11.22 5.14 -8.73
CA ASP A 106 10.74 5.39 -10.10
C ASP A 106 9.93 4.23 -10.69
N SER A 107 9.56 3.27 -9.83
CA SER A 107 8.71 2.14 -10.18
C SER A 107 9.33 1.25 -11.27
N VAL A 108 10.65 1.07 -11.19
CA VAL A 108 11.38 -0.04 -11.83
C VAL A 108 11.42 -1.20 -10.83
N PHE A 109 11.03 -2.39 -11.27
CA PHE A 109 10.91 -3.58 -10.42
C PHE A 109 12.14 -4.49 -10.54
N ASP A 110 12.57 -5.05 -9.42
CA ASP A 110 13.62 -6.06 -9.33
C ASP A 110 12.98 -7.44 -9.13
N ALA A 111 13.06 -8.27 -10.17
CA ALA A 111 12.43 -9.59 -10.19
C ALA A 111 13.10 -10.60 -9.24
N ALA A 112 14.43 -10.54 -9.09
CA ALA A 112 15.15 -11.40 -8.17
C ALA A 112 14.78 -11.04 -6.72
N ARG A 113 14.73 -9.74 -6.43
CA ARG A 113 14.28 -9.26 -5.12
C ARG A 113 12.82 -9.62 -4.84
N ALA A 114 11.95 -9.56 -5.85
CA ALA A 114 10.57 -10.02 -5.72
C ALA A 114 10.51 -11.50 -5.35
N ALA A 115 11.30 -12.36 -6.00
CA ALA A 115 11.35 -13.78 -5.69
C ALA A 115 11.83 -14.05 -4.26
N GLU A 116 12.82 -13.32 -3.76
CA GLU A 116 13.27 -13.41 -2.37
C GLU A 116 12.17 -13.01 -1.38
N VAL A 117 11.48 -11.91 -1.64
CA VAL A 117 10.49 -11.31 -0.72
C VAL A 117 9.17 -12.08 -0.71
N PHE A 118 8.76 -12.62 -1.86
CA PHE A 118 7.50 -13.36 -2.02
C PHE A 118 7.69 -14.88 -2.01
N ALA A 119 8.89 -15.37 -1.69
CA ALA A 119 9.16 -16.80 -1.53
C ALA A 119 8.17 -17.45 -0.56
N GLY A 120 7.68 -18.63 -0.91
CA GLY A 120 6.74 -19.36 -0.08
C GLY A 120 6.13 -20.56 -0.78
N GLU A 121 5.00 -20.99 -0.25
CA GLU A 121 4.21 -22.09 -0.79
C GLU A 121 2.82 -21.62 -1.15
N ARG A 122 2.31 -22.10 -2.28
CA ARG A 122 0.94 -21.86 -2.73
C ARG A 122 0.36 -23.13 -3.30
N GLY A 123 -0.92 -23.40 -3.02
CA GLY A 123 -1.53 -24.67 -3.42
C GLY A 123 -0.90 -25.91 -2.78
N GLY A 124 -0.03 -25.76 -1.78
CA GLY A 124 0.71 -26.86 -1.13
C GLY A 124 2.00 -27.26 -1.85
N ARG A 125 2.55 -26.38 -2.70
CA ARG A 125 3.83 -26.59 -3.39
C ARG A 125 4.70 -25.32 -3.33
N PRO A 126 6.03 -25.45 -3.30
CA PRO A 126 6.95 -24.31 -3.29
C PRO A 126 6.88 -23.53 -4.60
N MET A 127 7.01 -22.21 -4.53
CA MET A 127 6.94 -21.31 -5.68
C MET A 127 8.33 -21.04 -6.30
N ASP A 128 8.89 -22.03 -6.99
CA ASP A 128 10.28 -22.01 -7.47
C ASP A 128 10.52 -21.12 -8.72
N ASP A 129 9.47 -20.66 -9.40
CA ASP A 129 9.54 -19.87 -10.64
C ASP A 129 9.21 -18.37 -10.47
N LEU A 130 9.12 -17.89 -9.22
CA LEU A 130 8.71 -16.52 -8.89
C LEU A 130 9.53 -15.43 -9.58
N GLU A 131 10.84 -15.60 -9.74
CA GLU A 131 11.66 -14.60 -10.44
C GLU A 131 11.23 -14.45 -11.90
N THR A 132 10.87 -15.57 -12.55
CA THR A 132 10.40 -15.55 -13.94
C THR A 132 9.03 -14.90 -14.04
N LEU A 133 8.11 -15.22 -13.13
CA LEU A 133 6.78 -14.60 -13.07
C LEU A 133 6.88 -13.09 -12.81
N ALA A 134 7.69 -12.69 -11.82
CA ALA A 134 7.93 -11.29 -11.48
C ALA A 134 8.54 -10.52 -12.65
N LYS A 135 9.50 -11.11 -13.37
CA LYS A 135 10.06 -10.49 -14.58
C LYS A 135 9.00 -10.23 -15.64
N ASN A 136 8.16 -11.22 -15.94
CA ASN A 136 7.08 -11.06 -16.92
C ASN A 136 6.08 -9.97 -16.50
N CYS A 137 5.81 -9.84 -15.20
CA CYS A 137 4.93 -8.80 -14.66
C CYS A 137 5.56 -7.41 -14.57
N ALA A 138 6.89 -7.31 -14.62
CA ALA A 138 7.61 -6.05 -14.65
C ALA A 138 7.70 -5.46 -16.07
N ASP A 139 7.63 -6.31 -17.10
CA ASP A 139 7.84 -5.93 -18.49
C ASP A 139 6.67 -5.08 -19.06
N ASP A 140 7.02 -4.14 -19.95
CA ASP A 140 6.09 -3.34 -20.77
C ASP A 140 4.95 -2.58 -20.04
N ARG A 141 5.13 -2.32 -18.75
CA ARG A 141 4.22 -1.52 -17.90
C ARG A 141 4.09 -0.07 -18.41
N ARG A 142 2.85 0.44 -18.52
CA ARG A 142 2.55 1.77 -19.12
C ARG A 142 1.82 2.74 -18.19
N GLU A 143 1.50 2.32 -16.97
CA GLU A 143 0.80 3.13 -15.99
C GLU A 143 1.65 4.33 -15.61
N THR A 144 1.09 5.54 -15.67
CA THR A 144 1.81 6.78 -15.36
C THR A 144 1.82 7.10 -13.88
N CYS A 145 0.80 6.64 -13.14
CA CYS A 145 0.74 6.78 -11.69
C CYS A 145 1.57 5.67 -11.03
N LYS A 146 2.50 6.04 -10.15
CA LYS A 146 3.37 5.08 -9.44
C LYS A 146 2.60 4.07 -8.58
N CYS A 147 1.49 4.47 -7.96
CA CYS A 147 0.66 3.55 -7.17
C CYS A 147 -0.09 2.55 -8.07
N GLU A 148 -0.65 3.01 -9.20
CA GLU A 148 -1.23 2.13 -10.22
C GLU A 148 -0.18 1.18 -10.78
N ARG A 149 1.05 1.69 -10.98
CA ARG A 149 2.15 0.86 -11.44
C ARG A 149 2.54 -0.19 -10.39
N ALA A 150 2.64 0.14 -9.12
CA ALA A 150 2.90 -0.85 -8.09
C ALA A 150 1.79 -1.90 -8.00
N TYR A 151 0.52 -1.47 -8.03
CA TYR A 151 -0.62 -2.37 -7.99
C TYR A 151 -0.67 -3.31 -9.19
N GLY A 152 -0.52 -2.82 -10.42
CA GLY A 152 -0.57 -3.70 -11.59
C GLY A 152 0.56 -4.75 -11.63
N PHE A 153 1.71 -4.48 -10.97
CA PHE A 153 2.77 -5.47 -10.83
C PHE A 153 2.29 -6.58 -9.90
N MET A 154 1.79 -6.19 -8.72
CA MET A 154 1.30 -7.11 -7.71
C MET A 154 0.12 -7.95 -8.20
N LYS A 155 -0.86 -7.30 -8.86
CA LYS A 155 -2.00 -7.96 -9.49
C LYS A 155 -1.54 -9.03 -10.48
N CYS A 156 -0.66 -8.67 -11.42
CA CYS A 156 -0.11 -9.64 -12.37
C CYS A 156 0.57 -10.82 -11.66
N LEU A 157 1.40 -10.54 -10.66
CA LEU A 157 2.13 -11.59 -9.93
C LEU A 157 1.16 -12.54 -9.22
N MET A 158 0.17 -12.01 -8.50
CA MET A 158 -0.82 -12.79 -7.77
C MET A 158 -1.73 -13.59 -8.71
N GLU A 159 -2.17 -13.00 -9.83
CA GLU A 159 -2.94 -13.72 -10.85
C GLU A 159 -2.13 -14.88 -11.46
N ALA A 160 -0.86 -14.63 -11.79
CA ALA A 160 0.05 -15.65 -12.32
C ALA A 160 0.33 -16.76 -11.30
N GLU A 161 0.49 -16.42 -10.03
CA GLU A 161 0.62 -17.39 -8.94
C GLU A 161 -0.63 -18.25 -8.80
N ILE A 162 -1.83 -17.66 -8.77
CA ILE A 162 -3.09 -18.40 -8.68
C ILE A 162 -3.23 -19.38 -9.85
N GLU A 163 -3.05 -18.87 -11.08
CA GLU A 163 -3.16 -19.67 -12.30
C GLU A 163 -2.15 -20.83 -12.30
N THR A 164 -0.92 -20.54 -11.89
CA THR A 164 0.15 -21.53 -11.92
C THR A 164 -0.04 -22.55 -10.80
N TYR A 165 -0.35 -22.12 -9.57
CA TYR A 165 -0.23 -22.90 -8.32
C TYR A 165 -1.52 -23.47 -7.74
N GLU A 166 -2.67 -22.85 -7.98
CA GLU A 166 -3.94 -23.32 -7.37
C GLU A 166 -4.78 -24.15 -8.32
N VAL A 167 -4.68 -23.92 -9.63
CA VAL A 167 -5.44 -24.66 -10.65
C VAL A 167 -5.14 -26.16 -10.59
N TYR A 168 -3.91 -26.57 -10.24
CA TYR A 168 -3.54 -27.98 -10.10
C TYR A 168 -4.13 -28.69 -8.87
N LYS A 169 -4.70 -27.96 -7.91
CA LYS A 169 -5.32 -28.55 -6.72
C LYS A 169 -6.73 -29.11 -7.01
N ALA A 170 -7.36 -28.68 -8.10
CA ALA A 170 -8.73 -29.07 -8.45
C ALA A 170 -8.83 -30.48 -9.09
N ASP A 171 -7.74 -31.03 -9.62
CA ASP A 171 -7.75 -32.30 -10.36
C ASP A 171 -7.38 -33.53 -9.50
N ASP A 172 -7.07 -33.34 -8.21
CA ASP A 172 -6.63 -34.41 -7.28
C ASP A 172 -7.54 -34.53 -6.03
N SER A 173 -8.82 -34.13 -6.14
CA SER A 173 -9.85 -34.24 -5.08
C SER A 173 -11.12 -34.96 -5.53
#